data_AF-A0A093XUX2-F1
#
_entry.id   AF-A0A093XUX2-F1
#
_cell.length_a   1.000
_cell.length_b   1.000
_cell.length_c   1.000
_cell.angle_alpha   90.00
_cell.angle_beta   90.00
_cell.angle_gamma   90.00
#
_symmetry.space_group_name_H-M   'P 1'
#
loop_
_entity.id
_entity.type
_entity.pdbx_description
1 polymer ?
#
loop_
_entity_poly.entity_id
_entity_poly.type
_entity_poly.pdbx_seq_one_letter_code
_entity_poly.pdbx_strand_id
1 'polypeptide(L)'
;MAPLPSAEPAEPIERLPMPSKNPLPLSAGQETQVRDLYFARVRALCAAEIKEFAECAVGRTFTAPFACRAQRLGMNSCMIAHATQAEQDNAREEWFGLRLQRQKDREAKDRRRKEQE
;
A
#
# COMPACT_ATOMS: atom_id res chain seq x y z
N MET A 1 -21.13 1.57 -17.26
CA MET A 1 -19.84 1.39 -16.56
C MET A 1 -19.69 2.55 -15.60
N ALA A 2 -19.70 2.29 -14.29
CA ALA A 2 -19.49 3.34 -13.29
C ALA A 2 -18.04 3.82 -13.36
N PRO A 3 -17.77 5.14 -13.32
CA PRO A 3 -16.41 5.66 -13.27
C PRO A 3 -15.80 5.33 -11.89
N LEU A 4 -14.56 4.84 -11.90
CA LEU A 4 -13.77 4.63 -10.69
C LEU A 4 -13.52 5.99 -10.00
N PRO A 5 -13.66 6.09 -8.66
CA PRO A 5 -13.33 7.32 -7.96
C PRO A 5 -11.85 7.65 -8.14
N SER A 6 -11.58 8.86 -8.62
CA SER A 6 -10.24 9.43 -8.77
C SER A 6 -9.48 9.33 -7.45
N ALA A 7 -8.24 8.82 -7.50
CA ALA A 7 -7.33 8.79 -6.37
C ALA A 7 -7.01 10.22 -5.94
N GLU A 8 -7.64 10.69 -4.87
CA GLU A 8 -7.23 11.90 -4.17
C GLU A 8 -5.82 11.68 -3.58
N PRO A 9 -4.92 12.69 -3.62
CA PRO A 9 -3.60 12.57 -3.01
C PRO A 9 -3.79 12.37 -1.50
N ALA A 10 -3.47 11.17 -1.01
CA ALA A 10 -3.48 10.87 0.40
C ALA A 10 -2.57 11.86 1.13
N GLU A 11 -3.13 12.61 2.07
CA GLU A 11 -2.36 13.47 2.96
C GLU A 11 -1.19 12.68 3.56
N PRO A 12 0.01 13.27 3.70
CA PRO A 12 1.19 12.55 4.17
C PRO A 12 0.93 12.01 5.58
N ILE A 13 0.71 10.69 5.67
CA ILE A 13 0.50 9.99 6.94
C ILE A 13 1.78 10.18 7.76
N GLU A 14 1.64 10.86 8.89
CA GLU A 14 2.72 11.12 9.84
C GLU A 14 3.26 9.76 10.34
N ARG A 15 4.47 9.40 9.87
CA ARG A 15 5.14 8.14 10.20
C ARG A 15 5.57 8.22 11.66
N LEU A 16 4.90 7.46 12.51
CA LEU A 16 5.29 7.38 13.91
C LEU A 16 6.55 6.52 14.00
N PRO A 17 7.63 7.00 14.64
CA PRO A 17 8.81 6.18 14.86
C PRO A 17 8.41 4.96 15.70
N MET A 18 8.72 3.77 15.19
CA MET A 18 8.45 2.53 15.93
C MET A 18 9.16 2.55 17.30
N PRO A 19 8.48 2.23 18.41
CA PRO A 19 9.03 2.32 19.76
C PRO A 19 10.27 1.42 20.01
N SER A 20 10.50 0.41 19.18
CA SER A 20 11.66 -0.47 19.29
C SER A 20 11.96 -1.16 17.94
N LYS A 21 13.22 -1.57 17.72
CA LYS A 21 13.64 -2.37 16.56
C LYS A 21 13.02 -3.78 16.52
N ASN A 22 12.46 -4.24 17.64
CA ASN A 22 11.71 -5.49 17.69
C ASN A 22 10.24 -5.18 17.39
N PRO A 23 9.66 -5.75 16.32
CA PRO A 23 8.30 -5.42 15.93
C PRO A 23 7.32 -5.87 17.01
N LEU A 24 6.39 -4.96 17.36
CA LEU A 24 5.25 -5.30 18.22
C LEU A 24 4.51 -6.50 17.61
N PRO A 25 4.20 -7.57 18.37
CA PRO A 25 3.49 -8.72 17.85
C PRO A 25 2.08 -8.28 17.43
N LEU A 26 1.80 -8.38 16.13
CA LEU A 26 0.50 -8.10 15.56
C LEU A 26 -0.31 -9.39 15.45
N SER A 27 -1.64 -9.28 15.49
CA SER A 27 -2.50 -10.42 15.16
C SER A 27 -2.37 -10.76 13.67
N ALA A 28 -2.66 -12.01 13.29
CA ALA A 28 -2.57 -12.43 11.89
C ALA A 28 -3.36 -11.53 10.92
N GLY A 29 -4.54 -11.04 11.35
CA GLY A 29 -5.32 -10.09 10.55
C GLY A 29 -4.67 -8.72 10.40
N GLN A 30 -3.96 -8.24 11.41
CA GLN A 30 -3.21 -6.98 11.37
C GLN A 30 -1.96 -7.12 10.49
N GLU A 31 -1.28 -8.26 10.53
CA GLU A 31 -0.14 -8.53 9.65
C GLU A 31 -0.53 -8.56 8.17
N THR A 32 -1.72 -9.10 7.84
CA THR A 32 -2.25 -9.04 6.48
C THR A 32 -2.42 -7.59 6.01
N GLN A 33 -2.98 -6.71 6.85
CA GLN A 33 -3.13 -5.28 6.49
C GLN A 33 -1.79 -4.58 6.28
N VAL A 34 -0.78 -4.89 7.09
CA VAL A 34 0.59 -4.38 6.90
C VAL A 34 1.17 -4.90 5.58
N ARG A 35 0.97 -6.18 5.26
CA ARG A 35 1.42 -6.76 3.98
C ARG A 35 0.74 -6.10 2.79
N ASP A 36 -0.53 -5.75 2.88
CA ASP A 36 -1.25 -5.06 1.83
C ASP A 36 -0.66 -3.67 1.56
N LEU A 37 -0.36 -2.90 2.62
CA LEU A 37 0.31 -1.59 2.50
C LEU A 37 1.72 -1.74 1.91
N TYR A 38 2.48 -2.74 2.38
CA TYR A 38 3.79 -3.05 1.85
C TYR A 38 3.74 -3.36 0.34
N PHE A 39 2.84 -4.24 -0.10
CA PHE A 39 2.72 -4.56 -1.52
C PHE A 39 2.19 -3.38 -2.33
N ALA A 40 1.28 -2.56 -1.79
CA ALA A 40 0.82 -1.34 -2.46
C ALA A 40 1.99 -0.38 -2.72
N ARG A 41 2.88 -0.22 -1.73
CA ARG A 41 4.05 0.66 -1.82
C ARG A 41 5.11 0.15 -2.80
N VAL A 42 5.44 -1.14 -2.76
CA VAL A 42 6.34 -1.75 -3.75
C VAL A 42 5.79 -1.59 -5.17
N ARG A 43 4.48 -1.75 -5.36
CA ARG A 43 3.83 -1.51 -6.66
C ARG A 43 3.87 -0.03 -7.07
N ALA A 44 3.77 0.89 -6.13
CA ALA A 44 3.89 2.32 -6.42
C ALA A 44 5.30 2.70 -6.89
N LEU A 45 6.34 2.09 -6.31
CA LEU A 45 7.73 2.26 -6.75
C LEU A 45 7.97 1.68 -8.15
N CYS A 46 7.42 0.50 -8.43
CA CYS A 46 7.54 -0.18 -9.72
C CYS A 46 6.40 0.16 -10.70
N ALA A 47 5.78 1.34 -10.57
CA ALA A 47 4.60 1.69 -11.35
C ALA A 47 4.89 1.76 -12.86
N ALA A 48 6.10 2.14 -13.25
CA ALA A 48 6.51 2.22 -14.66
C ALA A 48 6.54 0.83 -15.31
N GLU A 49 7.19 -0.14 -14.67
CA GLU A 49 7.34 -1.50 -15.16
C GLU A 49 6.00 -2.25 -15.14
N ILE A 50 5.16 -2.00 -14.14
CA ILE A 50 3.79 -2.53 -14.09
C ILE A 50 2.97 -1.98 -15.25
N LYS A 51 3.13 -0.70 -15.59
CA LYS A 51 2.43 -0.07 -16.71
C LYS A 51 2.85 -0.68 -18.04
N GLU A 52 4.14 -0.88 -18.28
CA GLU A 52 4.63 -1.54 -19.50
C GLU A 52 4.08 -2.97 -19.64
N PHE A 53 4.04 -3.72 -18.54
CA PHE A 53 3.42 -5.05 -18.53
C PHE A 53 1.91 -4.97 -18.83
N ALA A 54 1.21 -4.02 -18.22
CA ALA A 54 -0.22 -3.82 -18.43
C ALA A 54 -0.54 -3.48 -19.90
N GLU A 55 0.22 -2.55 -20.50
CA GLU A 55 0.07 -2.17 -21.91
C GLU A 55 0.27 -3.36 -22.85
N CYS A 56 1.25 -4.23 -22.57
CA CYS A 56 1.44 -5.44 -23.35
C CYS A 56 0.32 -6.48 -23.16
N ALA A 57 -0.21 -6.58 -21.93
CA ALA A 57 -1.22 -7.57 -21.54
C ALA A 57 -2.66 -7.18 -21.95
N VAL A 58 -2.91 -5.90 -22.27
CA VAL A 58 -4.20 -5.43 -22.78
C VAL A 58 -4.57 -6.22 -24.03
N GLY A 59 -5.71 -6.91 -23.99
CA GLY A 59 -6.20 -7.74 -25.10
C GLY A 59 -5.53 -9.11 -25.26
N ARG A 60 -4.63 -9.51 -24.36
CA ARG A 60 -3.90 -10.79 -24.42
C ARG A 60 -4.10 -11.67 -23.19
N THR A 61 -5.35 -11.92 -22.80
CA THR A 61 -5.68 -12.61 -21.53
C THR A 61 -5.04 -14.00 -21.40
N PHE A 62 -5.02 -14.79 -22.48
CA PHE A 62 -4.49 -16.16 -22.47
C PHE A 62 -3.02 -16.24 -22.89
N THR A 63 -2.57 -15.34 -23.76
CA THR A 63 -1.22 -15.39 -24.33
C THR A 63 -0.22 -14.47 -23.62
N ALA A 64 -0.67 -13.57 -22.73
CA ALA A 64 0.19 -12.63 -21.99
C ALA A 64 1.39 -13.29 -21.27
N PRO A 65 1.28 -14.47 -20.62
CA PRO A 65 2.42 -15.10 -19.96
C PRO A 65 3.60 -15.40 -20.89
N PHE A 66 3.33 -15.63 -22.17
CA PHE A 66 4.32 -15.94 -23.19
C PHE A 66 4.67 -14.69 -24.01
N ALA A 67 3.67 -13.98 -24.52
CA ALA A 67 3.84 -12.81 -25.39
C ALA A 67 4.45 -11.61 -24.66
N CYS A 68 4.15 -11.44 -23.37
CA CYS A 68 4.64 -10.34 -22.53
C CYS A 68 5.68 -10.80 -21.51
N ARG A 69 6.41 -11.89 -21.81
CA ARG A 69 7.37 -12.50 -20.89
C ARG A 69 8.48 -11.52 -20.49
N ALA A 70 8.98 -10.72 -21.43
CA ALA A 70 10.04 -9.75 -21.15
C ALA A 70 9.58 -8.68 -20.15
N GLN A 71 8.41 -8.08 -20.38
CA GLN A 71 7.81 -7.07 -19.50
C GLN A 71 7.49 -7.66 -18.12
N ARG A 72 6.98 -8.91 -18.08
CA ARG A 72 6.73 -9.62 -16.82
C ARG A 72 8.00 -9.82 -16.00
N LEU A 73 9.11 -10.17 -16.64
CA LEU A 73 10.40 -10.34 -15.97
C LEU A 73 10.95 -9.00 -15.47
N GLY A 74 10.83 -7.93 -16.26
CA GLY A 74 11.20 -6.57 -15.87
C GLY A 74 10.45 -6.13 -14.61
N MET A 75 9.11 -6.20 -14.63
CA MET A 75 8.25 -5.90 -13.49
C MET A 75 8.63 -6.72 -12.25
N ASN A 76 8.80 -8.04 -12.40
CA ASN A 76 9.16 -8.91 -11.27
C ASN A 76 10.54 -8.56 -10.71
N SER A 77 11.50 -8.18 -11.55
CA SER A 77 12.85 -7.80 -11.11
C SER A 77 12.82 -6.54 -10.25
N CYS A 78 12.03 -5.52 -10.65
CA CYS A 78 11.82 -4.31 -9.85
C CYS A 78 11.15 -4.65 -8.52
N MET A 79 10.08 -5.46 -8.54
CA MET A 79 9.37 -5.83 -7.32
C MET A 79 10.26 -6.55 -6.33
N ILE A 80 11.14 -7.45 -6.79
CA ILE A 80 12.09 -8.16 -5.92
C ILE A 80 13.16 -7.21 -5.37
N ALA A 81 13.64 -6.25 -6.17
CA ALA A 81 14.63 -5.27 -5.72
C ALA A 81 14.10 -4.37 -4.58
N HIS A 82 12.82 -3.99 -4.64
CA HIS A 82 12.17 -3.18 -3.60
C HIS A 82 11.53 -4.01 -2.48
N ALA A 83 11.48 -5.34 -2.62
CA ALA A 83 10.95 -6.23 -1.60
C ALA A 83 11.90 -6.42 -0.42
N THR A 84 12.23 -5.33 0.28
CA THR A 84 13.20 -5.30 1.38
C THR A 84 12.52 -5.27 2.74
N GLN A 85 13.24 -5.74 3.77
CA GLN A 85 12.79 -5.65 5.17
C GLN A 85 12.52 -4.21 5.60
N ALA A 86 13.33 -3.26 5.11
CA ALA A 86 13.15 -1.84 5.41
C ALA A 86 11.81 -1.30 4.89
N GLU A 87 11.37 -1.71 3.70
CA GLU A 87 10.05 -1.34 3.18
C GLU A 87 8.92 -1.99 3.99
N GLN A 88 9.12 -3.20 4.53
CA GLN A 88 8.15 -3.84 5.42
C GLN A 88 8.01 -3.09 6.75
N ASP A 89 9.12 -2.64 7.34
CA ASP A 89 9.10 -1.87 8.59
C ASP A 89 8.50 -0.48 8.39
N ASN A 90 8.81 0.17 7.26
CA ASN A 90 8.14 1.41 6.86
C ASN A 90 6.62 1.24 6.71
N ALA A 91 6.16 0.12 6.13
CA ALA A 91 4.73 -0.18 6.00
C ALA A 91 4.06 -0.43 7.37
N ARG A 92 4.80 -0.99 8.34
CA ARG A 92 4.32 -1.10 9.73
C ARG A 92 4.13 0.26 10.37
N GLU A 93 5.12 1.14 10.26
CA GLU A 93 5.04 2.51 10.80
C GLU A 93 3.85 3.28 10.21
N GLU A 94 3.66 3.18 8.90
CA GLU A 94 2.51 3.75 8.21
C GLU A 94 1.18 3.18 8.71
N TRP A 95 1.10 1.86 8.91
CA TRP A 95 -0.09 1.21 9.46
C TRP A 95 -0.43 1.71 10.88
N PHE A 96 0.58 1.85 11.74
CA PHE A 96 0.40 2.42 13.08
C PHE A 96 -0.02 3.89 13.01
N GLY A 97 0.58 4.69 12.12
CA GLY A 97 0.20 6.08 11.88
C GLY A 97 -1.26 6.22 11.42
N LEU A 98 -1.68 5.43 10.44
CA LEU A 98 -3.06 5.37 9.96
C LEU A 98 -4.05 4.97 11.05
N ARG A 99 -3.68 4.02 11.91
CA ARG A 99 -4.52 3.59 13.02
C ARG A 99 -4.71 4.71 14.05
N LEU A 100 -3.64 5.44 14.38
CA LEU A 100 -3.71 6.57 15.29
C LEU A 100 -4.51 7.73 14.70
N GLN A 101 -4.32 8.05 13.42
CA GLN A 101 -5.12 9.03 12.69
C GLN A 101 -6.61 8.71 12.77
N ARG A 102 -6.99 7.46 12.45
CA ARG A 102 -8.39 6.99 12.55
C ARG A 102 -8.96 7.05 13.97
N GLN A 103 -8.12 7.03 15.01
CA GLN A 103 -8.56 7.21 16.39
C GLN A 103 -8.81 8.69 16.68
N LYS A 104 -7.85 9.56 16.34
CA LYS A 104 -7.97 11.02 16.49
C LYS A 104 -9.21 11.56 15.76
N ASP A 105 -9.49 11.08 14.55
CA ASP A 105 -10.66 11.49 13.76
C ASP A 105 -11.98 11.14 14.45
N ARG A 106 -12.06 9.99 15.12
CA ARG A 106 -13.25 9.59 15.89
C ARG A 106 -13.42 10.47 17.11
N GLU A 107 -12.35 10.68 17.87
CA GLU A 107 -12.36 11.56 19.04
C GLU A 107 -12.75 13.01 18.67
N ALA A 108 -12.28 13.50 17.52
CA ALA A 108 -12.65 14.81 17.00
C ALA A 108 -14.12 14.88 16.58
N LYS A 109 -14.65 13.84 15.92
CA LYS A 109 -16.08 13.75 15.56
C LYS A 109 -16.98 13.67 16.79
N ASP A 110 -16.58 12.88 17.79
CA ASP A 110 -17.33 12.74 19.04
C ASP A 110 -17.34 14.04 19.85
N ARG A 111 -16.24 14.79 19.86
CA ARG A 111 -16.16 16.12 20.48
C ARG A 111 -17.11 17.10 19.80
N ARG A 112 -17.08 17.17 18.46
CA ARG A 112 -18.00 18.02 17.68
C ARG A 112 -19.46 17.65 17.92
N ARG A 113 -19.77 16.37 18.11
CA ARG A 113 -21.14 15.90 18.42
C ARG A 113 -21.59 16.33 19.81
N LYS A 114 -20.72 16.25 20.81
CA LYS A 114 -20.99 16.71 22.19
C LYS A 114 -21.14 18.23 22.32
N GLU A 115 -20.46 19.00 21.47
CA GLU A 115 -20.60 20.46 21.43
C GLU A 115 -21.91 20.92 20.79
N GLN A 116 -22.58 20.05 20.01
CA GLN A 116 -23.85 20.34 19.34
C GLN A 116 -25.08 19.83 20.12
N GLU A 117 -24.88 19.12 21.23
CA GLU A 117 -25.91 18.61 22.14
C GLU A 117 -26.03 19.52 23.38
#